data_AF-A0A2P4X702-F1
#
_entry.id   AF-A0A2P4X702-F1
#
_cell.length_a   1.000
_cell.length_b   1.000
_cell.length_c   1.000
_cell.angle_alpha   90.00
_cell.angle_beta   90.00
_cell.angle_gamma   90.00
#
_symmetry.space_group_name_H-M   'P 1'
#
loop_
_entity.id
_entity.type
_entity.pdbx_description
1 polymer ?
#
loop_
_entity_poly.entity_id
_entity_poly.type
_entity_poly.pdbx_seq_one_letter_code
_entity_poly.pdbx_strand_id
1 'polypeptide(L)'
;MSRLVSKPYTEVVKLSYWGFAIWWIIILGVHVVTCVYNALYAYCYWELQNTFLNLYLDSYLIGMPPEYHHTISIVHGIMSALHAICILLMLGGSVYQKKLAFTPWASCDGDTKLEEVKSDRTSSVILQSFTKVYEKIIDRHGFCGVNGGHFHAVHICREVVETALQTVQAYRMSLLLPRTLLNRFYVILLAVNCWSSVIVYSFFYKRDEARKRFACIVLDCVLDLVACMGVEFIVLMSYVDKYDPNLRGFPELIWYDDVWVARALNELKMVVVVSWSDLASRAIFSLGLIITTMSMKELLQHLPPKGNRVTQFVDTNRKVDDRTASDKFWDSKLKAISVKTPLSIPEGSKQSLQTKANKSLRTRGAMFVFHASHVLFGVWGIVVLGLHIQASAPPKLPQCLMQVRPWMVSTTSCYLVGLDCYTLGISGKKDEVEEKWMIP
;
A
#
# COMPACT_ATOMS: atom_id res chain seq x y z
N MET A 1 -43.41 -2.70 -12.53
CA MET A 1 -42.03 -3.20 -12.70
C MET A 1 -41.16 -2.04 -13.20
N SER A 2 -40.58 -1.28 -12.28
CA SER A 2 -39.79 -0.09 -12.57
C SER A 2 -38.43 -0.47 -13.14
N ARG A 3 -38.09 0.08 -14.31
CA ARG A 3 -36.74 0.00 -14.90
C ARG A 3 -35.74 0.61 -13.91
N LEU A 4 -34.89 -0.23 -13.33
CA LEU A 4 -33.67 0.19 -12.66
C LEU A 4 -32.76 0.85 -13.70
N VAL A 5 -32.84 2.17 -13.79
CA VAL A 5 -31.87 3.00 -14.47
C VAL A 5 -30.54 2.75 -13.77
N SER A 6 -29.57 2.15 -14.49
CA SER A 6 -28.21 1.99 -14.00
C SER A 6 -27.65 3.37 -13.68
N LYS A 7 -27.44 3.65 -12.39
CA LYS A 7 -26.72 4.84 -11.92
C LYS A 7 -25.36 4.88 -12.64
N PRO A 8 -24.95 6.00 -13.25
CA PRO A 8 -23.64 6.08 -13.88
C PRO A 8 -22.56 5.75 -12.85
N TYR A 9 -21.60 4.91 -13.22
CA TYR A 9 -20.44 4.61 -12.39
C TYR A 9 -19.75 5.92 -12.03
N THR A 10 -19.78 6.31 -10.75
CA THR A 10 -18.97 7.43 -10.28
C THR A 10 -17.52 6.97 -10.25
N GLU A 11 -16.69 7.50 -11.14
CA GLU A 11 -15.26 7.18 -11.21
C GLU A 11 -14.48 7.73 -10.00
N VAL A 12 -15.07 8.67 -9.25
CA VAL A 12 -14.39 9.46 -8.22
C VAL A 12 -15.25 9.66 -6.97
N VAL A 13 -14.59 9.74 -5.81
CA VAL A 13 -15.17 10.00 -4.50
C VAL A 13 -15.23 11.51 -4.28
N LYS A 14 -16.45 12.06 -4.35
CA LYS A 14 -16.68 13.48 -4.09
C LYS A 14 -16.81 13.74 -2.59
N LEU A 15 -16.01 14.66 -2.06
CA LEU A 15 -15.98 15.03 -0.64
C LEU A 15 -16.39 16.49 -0.39
N SER A 16 -16.91 16.75 0.81
CA SER A 16 -17.03 18.12 1.34
C SER A 16 -15.64 18.73 1.53
N TYR A 17 -15.56 20.06 1.71
CA TYR A 17 -14.29 20.74 1.98
C TYR A 17 -13.55 20.13 3.18
N TRP A 18 -14.24 19.98 4.31
CA TRP A 18 -13.66 19.38 5.52
C TRP A 18 -13.24 17.93 5.32
N GLY A 19 -14.03 17.13 4.61
CA GLY A 19 -13.65 15.76 4.27
C GLY A 19 -12.37 15.71 3.42
N PHE A 20 -12.27 16.58 2.42
CA PHE A 20 -11.08 16.70 1.59
C PHE A 20 -9.86 17.16 2.40
N ALA A 21 -10.04 18.14 3.31
CA ALA A 21 -8.97 18.63 4.18
C ALA A 21 -8.42 17.55 5.11
N ILE A 22 -9.30 16.73 5.71
CA ILE A 22 -8.89 15.59 6.53
C ILE A 22 -8.03 14.62 5.72
N TRP A 23 -8.48 14.24 4.52
CA TRP A 23 -7.72 13.32 3.68
C TRP A 23 -6.39 13.93 3.20
N TRP A 24 -6.37 15.24 2.94
CA TRP A 24 -5.14 15.95 2.63
C TRP A 24 -4.11 15.84 3.78
N ILE A 25 -4.55 16.04 5.03
CA ILE A 25 -3.71 15.91 6.21
C ILE A 25 -3.25 14.45 6.40
N ILE A 26 -4.15 13.47 6.24
CA ILE A 26 -3.82 12.05 6.37
C ILE A 26 -2.74 11.65 5.37
N ILE A 27 -2.94 11.98 4.09
CA ILE A 27 -1.99 11.61 3.03
C ILE A 27 -0.65 12.33 3.22
N LEU A 28 -0.67 13.61 3.63
CA LEU A 28 0.56 14.32 4.01
C LEU A 28 1.27 13.60 5.16
N GLY A 29 0.53 13.19 6.19
CA GLY A 29 1.04 12.46 7.35
C GLY A 29 1.72 11.16 6.97
N VAL A 30 1.13 10.37 6.06
CA VAL A 30 1.75 9.13 5.53
C VAL A 30 3.11 9.43 4.90
N HIS A 31 3.21 10.46 4.05
CA HIS A 31 4.50 10.83 3.46
C HIS A 31 5.50 11.35 4.50
N VAL A 32 5.07 12.14 5.48
CA VAL A 32 5.94 12.66 6.55
C VAL A 32 6.50 11.53 7.40
N VAL A 33 5.65 10.62 7.88
CA VAL A 33 6.07 9.46 8.68
C VAL A 33 7.07 8.62 7.90
N THR A 34 6.78 8.30 6.65
CA THR A 34 7.66 7.48 5.81
C THR A 34 8.98 8.20 5.48
N CYS A 35 8.94 9.51 5.25
CA CYS A 35 10.13 10.33 5.00
C CYS A 35 11.04 10.35 6.22
N VAL A 36 10.50 10.63 7.40
CA VAL A 36 11.26 10.67 8.66
C VAL A 36 11.83 9.29 8.98
N TYR A 37 11.02 8.23 8.87
CA TYR A 37 11.48 6.86 9.08
C TYR A 37 12.67 6.51 8.18
N ASN A 38 12.58 6.77 6.87
CA ASN A 38 13.70 6.50 5.95
C ASN A 38 14.90 7.42 6.20
N ALA A 39 14.69 8.68 6.57
CA ALA A 39 15.78 9.60 6.92
C ALA A 39 16.53 9.12 8.17
N LEU A 40 15.82 8.63 9.17
CA LEU A 40 16.41 8.05 10.38
C LEU A 40 17.19 6.79 10.05
N TYR A 41 16.65 5.89 9.21
CA TYR A 41 17.41 4.72 8.74
C TYR A 41 18.70 5.11 8.01
N ALA A 42 18.63 6.09 7.10
CA ALA A 42 19.80 6.59 6.40
C ALA A 42 20.84 7.14 7.39
N TYR A 43 20.42 8.02 8.30
CA TYR A 43 21.30 8.59 9.33
C TYR A 43 21.91 7.50 10.23
N CYS A 44 21.11 6.57 10.73
CA CYS A 44 21.57 5.49 11.59
C CYS A 44 22.61 4.63 10.86
N TYR A 45 22.38 4.21 9.62
CA TYR A 45 23.36 3.42 8.85
C TYR A 45 24.61 4.21 8.46
N TRP A 46 24.49 5.53 8.27
CA TRP A 46 25.64 6.38 8.01
C TRP A 46 26.59 6.44 9.21
N GLU A 47 26.05 6.51 10.42
CA GLU A 47 26.82 6.58 11.66
C GLU A 47 27.18 5.20 12.24
N LEU A 48 26.45 4.15 11.87
CA LEU A 48 26.50 2.81 12.49
C LEU A 48 27.93 2.27 12.55
N GLN A 49 28.71 2.40 11.48
CA GLN A 49 30.07 1.88 11.40
C GLN A 49 30.97 2.34 12.56
N ASN A 50 30.75 3.56 13.07
CA ASN A 50 31.54 4.19 14.13
C ASN A 50 30.96 3.98 15.54
N THR A 51 30.03 3.04 15.71
CA THR A 51 29.34 2.80 16.99
C THR A 51 29.83 1.54 17.69
N PHE A 52 29.74 1.54 19.02
CA PHE A 52 30.02 0.35 19.83
C PHE A 52 29.04 -0.79 19.51
N LEU A 53 27.78 -0.45 19.18
CA LEU A 53 26.78 -1.42 18.73
C LEU A 53 27.26 -2.21 17.50
N ASN A 54 27.90 -1.56 16.54
CA ASN A 54 28.36 -2.22 15.32
C ASN A 54 29.45 -3.27 15.56
N LEU A 55 30.31 -3.06 16.56
CA LEU A 55 31.32 -4.06 16.93
C LEU A 55 30.66 -5.40 17.31
N TYR A 56 29.57 -5.35 18.09
CA TYR A 56 28.82 -6.56 18.46
C TYR A 56 28.03 -7.12 17.29
N LEU A 57 27.35 -6.27 16.52
CA LEU A 57 26.60 -6.74 15.34
C LEU A 57 27.51 -7.48 14.36
N ASP A 58 28.70 -6.95 14.08
CA ASP A 58 29.69 -7.58 13.20
C ASP A 58 30.24 -8.88 13.81
N SER A 59 30.59 -8.87 15.10
CA SER A 59 31.09 -10.07 15.80
C SER A 59 30.10 -11.23 15.82
N TYR A 60 28.79 -10.94 15.90
CA TYR A 60 27.72 -11.94 15.90
C TYR A 60 27.13 -12.18 14.51
N LEU A 61 27.71 -11.60 13.45
CA LEU A 61 27.25 -11.71 12.06
C LEU A 61 25.76 -11.32 11.90
N ILE A 62 25.36 -10.23 12.55
CA ILE A 62 24.00 -9.70 12.52
C ILE A 62 23.92 -8.53 11.56
N GLY A 63 23.10 -8.70 10.52
CA GLY A 63 22.92 -7.68 9.50
C GLY A 63 23.95 -7.78 8.38
N MET A 64 23.89 -6.84 7.45
CA MET A 64 24.85 -6.72 6.38
C MET A 64 26.22 -6.24 6.91
N PRO A 65 27.35 -6.73 6.36
CA PRO A 65 28.68 -6.29 6.74
C PRO A 65 28.89 -4.77 6.62
N PRO A 66 29.82 -4.18 7.42
CA PRO A 66 30.07 -2.73 7.45
C PRO A 66 30.34 -2.09 6.10
N GLU A 67 30.97 -2.80 5.16
CA GLU A 67 31.26 -2.33 3.80
C GLU A 67 30.00 -1.90 3.00
N TYR A 68 28.82 -2.41 3.36
CA TYR A 68 27.56 -2.09 2.68
C TYR A 68 26.71 -1.05 3.41
N HIS A 69 27.11 -0.56 4.57
CA HIS A 69 26.30 0.35 5.40
C HIS A 69 26.00 1.66 4.68
N HIS A 70 26.99 2.24 3.99
CA HIS A 70 26.78 3.44 3.18
C HIS A 70 25.83 3.20 2.00
N THR A 71 25.88 2.02 1.35
CA THR A 71 24.94 1.67 0.28
C THR A 71 23.51 1.62 0.81
N ILE A 72 23.31 0.97 1.96
CA ILE A 72 22.00 0.91 2.65
C ILE A 72 21.52 2.32 2.98
N SER A 73 22.40 3.15 3.55
CA SER A 73 22.10 4.55 3.86
C SER A 73 21.67 5.34 2.62
N ILE A 74 22.38 5.19 1.49
CA ILE A 74 22.04 5.88 0.24
C ILE A 74 20.66 5.46 -0.25
N VAL A 75 20.35 4.15 -0.22
CA VAL A 75 19.06 3.62 -0.67
C VAL A 75 17.91 4.20 0.17
N HIS A 76 18.03 4.23 1.51
CA HIS A 76 17.06 4.90 2.37
C HIS A 76 17.02 6.42 2.19
N GLY A 77 18.16 7.06 1.93
CA GLY A 77 18.24 8.48 1.61
C GLY A 77 17.45 8.84 0.34
N ILE A 78 17.55 8.01 -0.70
CA ILE A 78 16.77 8.15 -1.95
C ILE A 78 15.28 8.00 -1.67
N MET A 79 14.87 6.97 -0.92
CA MET A 79 13.46 6.77 -0.53
C MET A 79 12.93 7.98 0.25
N SER A 80 13.67 8.47 1.23
CA SER A 80 13.32 9.67 1.99
C SER A 80 13.14 10.89 1.07
N ALA A 81 14.06 11.11 0.14
CA ALA A 81 13.98 12.21 -0.82
C ALA A 81 12.73 12.12 -1.71
N LEU A 82 12.33 10.92 -2.16
CA LEU A 82 11.11 10.72 -2.94
C LEU A 82 9.84 11.11 -2.15
N HIS A 83 9.77 10.74 -0.87
CA HIS A 83 8.66 11.17 0.00
C HIS A 83 8.71 12.67 0.31
N ALA A 84 9.90 13.25 0.50
CA ALA A 84 10.09 14.68 0.68
C ALA A 84 9.60 15.48 -0.55
N ILE A 85 9.86 14.99 -1.76
CA ILE A 85 9.33 15.58 -2.99
C ILE A 85 7.79 15.55 -2.99
N CYS A 86 7.18 14.43 -2.59
CA CYS A 86 5.71 14.34 -2.47
C CYS A 86 5.14 15.36 -1.48
N ILE A 87 5.81 15.58 -0.36
CA ILE A 87 5.45 16.60 0.65
C ILE A 87 5.54 18.00 0.03
N LEU A 88 6.66 18.32 -0.61
CA LEU A 88 6.88 19.62 -1.26
C LEU A 88 5.86 19.89 -2.36
N LEU A 89 5.46 18.88 -3.14
CA LEU A 89 4.42 19.02 -4.16
C LEU A 89 3.05 19.32 -3.55
N MET A 90 2.68 18.66 -2.45
CA MET A 90 1.42 18.91 -1.75
C MET A 90 1.38 20.30 -1.10
N LEU A 91 2.45 20.67 -0.40
CA LEU A 91 2.57 21.98 0.27
C LEU A 91 2.68 23.10 -0.76
N GLY A 92 3.60 22.98 -1.71
CA GLY A 92 3.84 23.97 -2.77
C GLY A 92 2.63 24.14 -3.68
N GLY A 93 1.96 23.04 -4.06
CA GLY A 93 0.71 23.11 -4.81
C GLY A 93 -0.40 23.82 -4.05
N SER A 94 -0.52 23.57 -2.75
CA SER A 94 -1.54 24.21 -1.92
C SER A 94 -1.29 25.71 -1.71
N VAL A 95 -0.02 26.10 -1.54
CA VAL A 95 0.39 27.51 -1.43
C VAL A 95 0.17 28.24 -2.75
N TYR A 96 0.58 27.64 -3.87
CA TYR A 96 0.44 28.22 -5.21
C TYR A 96 -1.03 28.46 -5.58
N GLN A 97 -1.90 27.48 -5.32
CA GLN A 97 -3.32 27.58 -5.63
C GLN A 97 -4.16 28.31 -4.56
N LYS A 98 -3.53 28.70 -3.43
CA LYS A 98 -4.20 29.28 -2.23
C LYS A 98 -5.38 28.44 -1.72
N LYS A 99 -5.37 27.13 -2.02
CA LYS A 99 -6.41 26.15 -1.70
C LYS A 99 -5.72 24.80 -1.52
N LEU A 100 -6.30 23.91 -0.70
CA LEU A 100 -5.73 22.58 -0.52
C LEU A 100 -5.72 21.82 -1.85
N ALA A 101 -4.52 21.44 -2.29
CA ALA A 101 -4.28 20.74 -3.54
C ALA A 101 -3.24 19.64 -3.33
N PHE A 102 -3.37 18.55 -4.07
CA PHE A 102 -2.43 17.44 -4.00
C PHE A 102 -1.18 17.66 -4.87
N THR A 103 -1.31 18.41 -5.96
CA THR A 103 -0.23 18.77 -6.87
C THR A 103 -0.41 20.20 -7.41
N PRO A 104 0.67 20.89 -7.82
CA PRO A 104 0.58 22.26 -8.35
C PRO A 104 -0.27 22.36 -9.63
N TRP A 105 -0.33 21.28 -10.40
CA TRP A 105 -0.91 21.21 -11.75
C TRP A 105 -2.35 20.69 -11.75
N ALA A 106 -2.92 20.35 -10.59
CA ALA A 106 -4.31 19.93 -10.48
C ALA A 106 -5.23 21.15 -10.72
N SER A 107 -5.31 21.60 -11.97
CA SER A 107 -6.36 22.47 -12.44
C SER A 107 -7.67 21.74 -12.21
N CYS A 108 -8.41 22.17 -11.20
CA CYS A 108 -9.84 21.94 -11.11
C CYS A 108 -10.56 22.99 -11.96
N ASP A 109 -10.20 23.14 -13.23
CA ASP A 109 -11.05 23.76 -14.24
C ASP A 109 -10.63 23.25 -15.62
N GLY A 110 -11.42 22.32 -16.16
CA GLY A 110 -11.44 22.09 -17.60
C GLY A 110 -12.14 23.25 -18.28
N ASP A 111 -11.46 24.39 -18.38
CA ASP A 111 -11.65 25.46 -19.37
C ASP A 111 -10.97 26.74 -18.89
N THR A 112 -9.65 26.84 -19.04
CA THR A 112 -9.05 28.14 -19.40
C THR A 112 -7.67 27.94 -20.00
N LYS A 113 -7.50 28.50 -21.20
CA LYS A 113 -6.25 28.50 -21.95
C LYS A 113 -5.10 29.11 -21.13
N LEU A 114 -3.99 28.38 -21.15
CA LEU A 114 -2.60 28.81 -21.04
C LEU A 114 -2.39 30.34 -20.98
N GLU A 115 -2.11 30.87 -19.78
CA GLU A 115 -1.19 32.00 -19.65
C GLU A 115 0.11 31.50 -19.03
N GLU A 116 1.19 31.56 -19.83
CA GLU A 116 2.55 31.28 -19.40
C GLU A 116 2.99 32.32 -18.35
N VAL A 117 3.02 31.91 -17.09
CA VAL A 117 3.73 32.66 -16.05
C VAL A 117 5.18 32.13 -15.99
N LYS A 118 6.13 33.02 -16.28
CA LYS A 118 7.57 32.78 -16.20
C LYS A 118 7.96 32.21 -14.81
N SER A 119 8.51 31.01 -14.79
CA SER A 119 9.07 30.37 -13.59
C SER A 119 10.59 30.48 -13.58
N ASP A 120 11.16 30.77 -12.41
CA ASP A 120 12.59 31.00 -12.18
C ASP A 120 13.48 29.82 -12.59
N ARG A 121 14.62 30.19 -13.20
CA ARG A 121 15.50 29.30 -13.99
C ARG A 121 16.28 28.24 -13.19
N THR A 122 16.35 28.33 -11.87
CA THR A 122 17.22 27.48 -11.03
C THR A 122 16.48 26.38 -10.28
N SER A 123 15.16 26.48 -10.06
CA SER A 123 14.36 25.41 -9.44
C SER A 123 13.79 24.41 -10.44
N SER A 124 13.97 24.66 -11.74
CA SER A 124 13.25 23.94 -12.80
C SER A 124 13.89 22.62 -13.21
N VAL A 125 15.20 22.40 -13.02
CA VAL A 125 15.86 21.19 -13.56
C VAL A 125 15.44 19.92 -12.83
N ILE A 126 15.42 19.96 -11.49
CA ILE A 126 14.97 18.83 -10.66
C ILE A 126 13.47 18.63 -10.85
N LEU A 127 12.69 19.71 -10.77
CA LEU A 127 11.24 19.66 -10.96
C LEU A 127 10.87 19.11 -12.35
N GLN A 128 11.50 19.56 -13.43
CA GLN A 128 11.24 19.09 -14.80
C GLN A 128 11.68 17.64 -15.04
N SER A 129 12.79 17.19 -14.44
CA SER A 129 13.25 15.80 -14.57
C SER A 129 12.28 14.86 -13.87
N PHE A 130 11.81 15.22 -12.68
CA PHE A 130 10.74 14.50 -11.98
C PHE A 130 9.39 14.62 -12.67
N THR A 131 9.02 15.77 -13.25
CA THR A 131 7.78 15.92 -14.02
C THR A 131 7.77 14.98 -15.22
N LYS A 132 8.90 14.81 -15.93
CA LYS A 132 9.01 13.85 -17.03
C LYS A 132 8.89 12.40 -16.58
N VAL A 133 9.45 12.05 -15.42
CA VAL A 133 9.33 10.69 -14.85
C VAL A 133 7.91 10.44 -14.31
N TYR A 134 7.32 11.45 -13.67
CA TYR A 134 5.95 11.45 -13.16
C TYR A 134 4.94 11.31 -14.30
N GLU A 135 5.07 12.10 -15.37
CA GLU A 135 4.20 12.01 -16.55
C GLU A 135 4.36 10.67 -17.29
N LYS A 136 5.58 10.12 -17.37
CA LYS A 136 5.84 8.89 -18.13
C LYS A 136 5.46 7.60 -17.40
N ILE A 137 5.50 7.58 -16.07
CA ILE A 137 5.23 6.37 -15.27
C ILE A 137 3.86 6.46 -14.56
N ILE A 138 3.39 7.66 -14.21
CA ILE A 138 2.38 7.89 -13.15
C ILE A 138 1.23 8.82 -13.61
N ASP A 139 1.19 9.32 -14.84
CA ASP A 139 0.06 10.14 -15.33
C ASP A 139 -1.28 9.39 -15.30
N ARG A 140 -2.39 10.13 -15.28
CA ARG A 140 -3.79 9.66 -15.27
C ARG A 140 -4.12 8.69 -16.42
N HIS A 141 -3.32 8.69 -17.49
CA HIS A 141 -3.35 7.75 -18.63
C HIS A 141 -2.10 6.87 -18.77
N GLY A 142 -1.14 6.95 -17.85
CA GLY A 142 0.08 6.15 -17.81
C GLY A 142 -0.15 4.69 -17.42
N PHE A 143 0.92 3.90 -17.39
CA PHE A 143 0.85 2.45 -17.11
C PHE A 143 0.22 2.13 -15.72
N CYS A 144 0.39 3.03 -14.74
CA CYS A 144 -0.16 2.93 -13.39
C CYS A 144 -1.39 3.83 -13.12
N GLY A 145 -1.94 4.53 -14.10
CA GLY A 145 -3.05 5.47 -13.91
C GLY A 145 -4.39 4.78 -13.59
N VAL A 146 -5.18 5.35 -12.68
CA VAL A 146 -6.46 4.78 -12.20
C VAL A 146 -7.52 4.67 -13.30
N ASN A 147 -7.38 5.42 -14.40
CA ASN A 147 -8.26 5.38 -15.57
C ASN A 147 -7.76 4.51 -16.75
N GLY A 148 -6.62 3.82 -16.61
CA GLY A 148 -6.10 2.90 -17.61
C GLY A 148 -6.82 1.55 -17.62
N GLY A 149 -6.99 0.92 -18.79
CA GLY A 149 -7.56 -0.43 -18.93
C GLY A 149 -6.77 -1.57 -18.24
N HIS A 150 -5.68 -1.25 -17.54
CA HIS A 150 -4.79 -2.14 -16.79
C HIS A 150 -4.80 -1.89 -15.27
N PHE A 151 -5.60 -0.94 -14.76
CA PHE A 151 -5.65 -0.61 -13.32
C PHE A 151 -5.85 -1.85 -12.43
N HIS A 152 -6.81 -2.71 -12.79
CA HIS A 152 -7.07 -3.94 -12.04
C HIS A 152 -5.88 -4.91 -12.07
N ALA A 153 -5.15 -4.99 -13.19
CA ALA A 153 -3.99 -5.87 -13.30
C ALA A 153 -2.80 -5.37 -12.48
N VAL A 154 -2.53 -4.06 -12.51
CA VAL A 154 -1.46 -3.42 -11.72
C VAL A 154 -1.77 -3.51 -10.23
N HIS A 155 -3.01 -3.25 -9.82
CA HIS A 155 -3.44 -3.38 -8.44
C HIS A 155 -3.32 -4.83 -7.93
N ILE A 156 -3.76 -5.82 -8.72
CA ILE A 156 -3.62 -7.23 -8.33
C ILE A 156 -2.16 -7.64 -8.24
N CYS A 157 -1.32 -7.21 -9.20
CA CYS A 157 0.11 -7.49 -9.18
C CYS A 157 0.78 -6.92 -7.92
N ARG A 158 0.47 -5.66 -7.59
CA ARG A 158 0.95 -4.99 -6.38
C ARG A 158 0.55 -5.76 -5.12
N GLU A 159 -0.72 -6.08 -4.98
CA GLU A 159 -1.25 -6.85 -3.84
C GLU A 159 -0.57 -8.22 -3.70
N VAL A 160 -0.30 -8.91 -4.82
CA VAL A 160 0.42 -10.20 -4.81
C VAL A 160 1.85 -10.01 -4.31
N VAL A 161 2.57 -9.01 -4.80
CA VAL A 161 3.95 -8.72 -4.40
C VAL A 161 3.99 -8.34 -2.91
N GLU A 162 3.11 -7.45 -2.46
CA GLU A 162 3.03 -7.01 -1.07
C GLU A 162 2.68 -8.18 -0.14
N THR A 163 1.65 -8.96 -0.47
CA THR A 163 1.26 -10.15 0.31
C THR A 163 2.40 -11.17 0.39
N ALA A 164 3.12 -11.41 -0.72
CA ALA A 164 4.25 -12.32 -0.73
C ALA A 164 5.39 -11.83 0.18
N LEU A 165 5.77 -10.55 0.07
CA LEU A 165 6.81 -9.95 0.91
C LEU A 165 6.41 -9.92 2.39
N GLN A 166 5.16 -9.58 2.71
CA GLN A 166 4.64 -9.63 4.08
C GLN A 166 4.60 -11.07 4.61
N THR A 167 4.29 -12.07 3.78
CA THR A 167 4.31 -13.47 4.19
C THR A 167 5.73 -13.95 4.48
N VAL A 168 6.71 -13.58 3.64
CA VAL A 168 8.13 -13.87 3.89
C VAL A 168 8.57 -13.23 5.21
N GLN A 169 8.15 -12.00 5.47
CA GLN A 169 8.46 -11.30 6.72
C GLN A 169 7.79 -11.98 7.94
N ALA A 170 6.53 -12.40 7.83
CA ALA A 170 5.83 -13.16 8.87
C ALA A 170 6.52 -14.49 9.17
N TYR A 171 6.98 -15.20 8.13
CA TYR A 171 7.73 -16.44 8.29
C TYR A 171 9.07 -16.19 8.99
N ARG A 172 9.82 -15.15 8.61
CA ARG A 172 11.05 -14.73 9.32
C ARG A 172 10.78 -14.41 10.78
N MET A 173 9.69 -13.71 11.08
CA MET A 173 9.27 -13.44 12.46
C MET A 173 8.94 -14.72 13.23
N SER A 174 8.36 -15.73 12.58
CA SER A 174 8.08 -17.03 13.20
C SER A 174 9.36 -17.78 13.62
N LEU A 175 10.43 -17.61 12.85
CA LEU A 175 11.75 -18.21 13.08
C LEU A 175 12.55 -17.45 14.14
N LEU A 176 12.49 -16.12 14.13
CA LEU A 176 13.40 -15.27 14.89
C LEU A 176 12.77 -14.72 16.18
N LEU A 177 11.49 -14.36 16.19
CA LEU A 177 10.90 -13.65 17.33
C LEU A 177 10.40 -14.62 18.43
N PRO A 178 11.00 -14.61 19.63
CA PRO A 178 10.45 -15.34 20.77
C PRO A 178 9.18 -14.67 21.33
N ARG A 179 8.99 -13.36 21.09
CA ARG A 179 7.81 -12.61 21.55
C ARG A 179 6.56 -13.07 20.81
N THR A 180 5.76 -13.88 21.50
CA THR A 180 4.53 -14.46 20.93
C THR A 180 3.49 -13.41 20.57
N LEU A 181 3.38 -12.34 21.36
CA LEU A 181 2.41 -11.29 21.10
C LEU A 181 2.74 -10.51 19.83
N LEU A 182 4.01 -10.19 19.61
CA LEU A 182 4.45 -9.45 18.42
C LEU A 182 4.28 -10.30 17.15
N ASN A 183 4.68 -11.57 17.22
CA ASN A 183 4.48 -12.51 16.12
C ASN A 183 2.98 -12.69 15.80
N ARG A 184 2.12 -12.91 16.81
CA ARG A 184 0.67 -13.00 16.63
C ARG A 184 0.07 -11.73 16.02
N PHE A 185 0.49 -10.56 16.52
CA PHE A 185 0.03 -9.28 16.00
C PHE A 185 0.34 -9.14 14.51
N TYR A 186 1.57 -9.45 14.08
CA TYR A 186 1.95 -9.40 12.66
C TYR A 186 1.13 -10.36 11.80
N VAL A 187 0.95 -11.59 12.25
CA VAL A 187 0.17 -12.60 11.51
C VAL A 187 -1.30 -12.19 11.37
N ILE A 188 -1.89 -11.62 12.42
CA ILE A 188 -3.26 -11.09 12.37
C ILE A 188 -3.32 -9.92 11.37
N LEU A 189 -2.33 -9.03 11.38
CA LEU A 189 -2.25 -7.92 10.44
C LEU A 189 -2.22 -8.40 8.99
N LEU A 190 -1.38 -9.39 8.67
CA LEU A 190 -1.30 -10.03 7.35
C LEU A 190 -2.61 -10.72 6.96
N ALA A 191 -3.24 -11.46 7.88
CA ALA A 191 -4.53 -12.12 7.61
C ALA A 191 -5.63 -11.09 7.33
N VAL A 192 -5.67 -10.00 8.08
CA VAL A 192 -6.60 -8.88 7.85
C VAL A 192 -6.32 -8.21 6.50
N ASN A 193 -5.05 -8.09 6.09
CA ASN A 193 -4.71 -7.56 4.77
C ASN A 193 -5.25 -8.47 3.65
N CYS A 194 -5.03 -9.78 3.76
CA CYS A 194 -5.57 -10.77 2.83
C CYS A 194 -7.10 -10.75 2.74
N TRP A 195 -7.79 -10.43 3.84
CA TRP A 195 -9.25 -10.37 3.92
C TRP A 195 -9.83 -8.99 3.65
N SER A 196 -8.99 -7.96 3.54
CA SER A 196 -9.37 -6.55 3.43
C SER A 196 -10.40 -6.35 2.32
N SER A 197 -10.05 -6.85 1.14
CA SER A 197 -10.84 -6.73 -0.08
C SER A 197 -12.15 -7.53 0.01
N VAL A 198 -12.11 -8.76 0.51
CA VAL A 198 -13.30 -9.61 0.70
C VAL A 198 -14.30 -8.97 1.67
N ILE A 199 -13.80 -8.45 2.80
CA ILE A 199 -14.61 -7.78 3.83
C ILE A 199 -15.26 -6.52 3.25
N VAL A 200 -14.49 -5.66 2.57
CA VAL A 200 -15.00 -4.40 2.01
C VAL A 200 -16.10 -4.65 0.96
N TYR A 201 -15.91 -5.59 0.04
CA TYR A 201 -16.92 -5.88 -0.98
C TYR A 201 -18.17 -6.57 -0.42
N SER A 202 -18.02 -7.35 0.66
CA SER A 202 -19.15 -8.01 1.34
C SER A 202 -19.99 -7.02 2.18
N PHE A 203 -19.34 -6.21 3.02
CA PHE A 203 -20.05 -5.30 3.94
C PHE A 203 -20.63 -4.06 3.25
N PHE A 204 -19.95 -3.52 2.23
CA PHE A 204 -20.37 -2.28 1.57
C PHE A 204 -21.21 -2.50 0.31
N TYR A 205 -21.90 -3.65 0.19
CA TYR A 205 -22.66 -4.07 -1.00
C TYR A 205 -23.48 -2.93 -1.66
N LYS A 206 -24.09 -2.03 -0.86
CA LYS A 206 -24.96 -0.92 -1.31
C LYS A 206 -24.26 0.42 -1.62
N ARG A 207 -22.95 0.59 -1.41
CA ARG A 207 -22.21 1.84 -1.68
C ARG A 207 -21.66 1.90 -3.10
N ASP A 208 -21.41 3.13 -3.57
CA ASP A 208 -20.79 3.42 -4.87
C ASP A 208 -19.43 2.72 -5.02
N GLU A 209 -19.14 2.21 -6.22
CA GLU A 209 -17.94 1.42 -6.55
C GLU A 209 -16.63 2.16 -6.21
N ALA A 210 -16.54 3.46 -6.51
CA ALA A 210 -15.36 4.26 -6.16
C ALA A 210 -15.09 4.32 -4.65
N ARG A 211 -16.12 4.29 -3.80
CA ARG A 211 -15.96 4.28 -2.34
C ARG A 211 -15.44 2.95 -1.83
N LYS A 212 -15.82 1.84 -2.47
CA LYS A 212 -15.29 0.50 -2.15
C LYS A 212 -13.81 0.42 -2.47
N ARG A 213 -13.43 0.83 -3.69
CA ARG A 213 -12.03 0.89 -4.14
C ARG A 213 -11.18 1.77 -3.22
N PHE A 214 -11.68 2.97 -2.92
CA PHE A 214 -11.01 3.86 -1.99
C PHE A 214 -10.83 3.25 -0.60
N ALA A 215 -11.84 2.57 -0.05
CA ALA A 215 -11.72 1.88 1.23
C ALA A 215 -10.69 0.74 1.22
N CYS A 216 -10.63 -0.06 0.15
CA CYS A 216 -9.59 -1.09 -0.01
C CYS A 216 -8.20 -0.47 -0.02
N ILE A 217 -7.97 0.56 -0.85
CA ILE A 217 -6.68 1.25 -0.98
C ILE A 217 -6.24 1.89 0.35
N VAL A 218 -7.18 2.44 1.12
CA VAL A 218 -6.90 2.98 2.47
C VAL A 218 -6.52 1.87 3.44
N LEU A 219 -7.25 0.77 3.45
CA LEU A 219 -6.99 -0.34 4.35
C LEU A 219 -5.63 -0.98 4.05
N ASP A 220 -5.35 -1.24 2.77
CA ASP A 220 -4.06 -1.69 2.25
C ASP A 220 -2.91 -0.79 2.74
N CYS A 221 -3.00 0.53 2.47
CA CYS A 221 -2.00 1.50 2.89
C CYS A 221 -1.74 1.52 4.41
N VAL A 222 -2.80 1.46 5.23
CA VAL A 222 -2.66 1.44 6.69
C VAL A 222 -2.00 0.15 7.16
N LEU A 223 -2.42 -0.99 6.63
CA LEU A 223 -1.87 -2.29 7.00
C LEU A 223 -0.40 -2.41 6.58
N ASP A 224 -0.06 -1.96 5.37
CA ASP A 224 1.31 -1.91 4.87
C ASP A 224 2.20 -1.04 5.75
N LEU A 225 1.74 0.17 6.09
CA LEU A 225 2.51 1.09 6.93
C LEU A 225 2.78 0.49 8.33
N VAL A 226 1.77 -0.13 8.94
CA VAL A 226 1.92 -0.78 10.25
C VAL A 226 2.81 -2.03 10.15
N ALA A 227 2.68 -2.81 9.08
CA ALA A 227 3.45 -4.04 8.87
C ALA A 227 4.94 -3.73 8.67
N CYS A 228 5.26 -2.72 7.86
CA CYS A 228 6.64 -2.42 7.49
C CYS A 228 7.35 -1.56 8.52
N MET A 229 6.71 -0.53 9.06
CA MET A 229 7.37 0.44 9.95
C MET A 229 6.97 0.23 11.41
N GLY A 230 5.70 -0.03 11.66
CA GLY A 230 5.16 -0.13 13.01
C GLY A 230 5.82 -1.24 13.83
N VAL A 231 6.08 -2.40 13.22
CA VAL A 231 6.65 -3.55 13.92
C VAL A 231 8.11 -3.32 14.31
N GLU A 232 8.91 -2.78 13.40
CA GLU A 232 10.30 -2.43 13.68
C GLU A 232 10.40 -1.34 14.74
N PHE A 233 9.50 -0.34 14.67
CA PHE A 233 9.39 0.70 15.68
C PHE A 233 9.05 0.11 17.07
N ILE A 234 8.11 -0.83 17.16
CA ILE A 234 7.77 -1.52 18.41
C ILE A 234 8.99 -2.25 18.99
N VAL A 235 9.78 -2.90 18.14
CA VAL A 235 11.02 -3.57 18.57
C VAL A 235 12.02 -2.54 19.09
N LEU A 236 12.33 -1.50 18.32
CA LEU A 236 13.29 -0.46 18.68
C LEU A 236 12.93 0.23 20.01
N MET A 237 11.66 0.59 20.21
CA MET A 237 11.17 1.19 21.44
C MET A 237 11.35 0.30 22.66
N SER A 238 11.42 -1.03 22.49
CA SER A 238 11.68 -1.93 23.61
C SER A 238 13.14 -2.00 24.06
N TYR A 239 14.06 -1.38 23.32
CA TYR A 239 15.48 -1.29 23.65
C TYR A 239 15.95 0.13 23.99
N VAL A 240 15.10 1.15 23.78
CA VAL A 240 15.50 2.56 23.94
C VAL A 240 16.00 2.88 25.35
N ASP A 241 15.35 2.36 26.39
CA ASP A 241 15.72 2.60 27.79
C ASP A 241 17.04 1.94 28.19
N LYS A 242 17.51 0.96 27.41
CA LYS A 242 18.75 0.22 27.65
C LYS A 242 19.93 0.74 26.82
N TYR A 243 19.65 1.60 25.84
CA TYR A 243 20.66 2.14 24.95
C TYR A 243 21.39 3.31 25.63
N ASP A 244 22.72 3.23 25.68
CA ASP A 244 23.56 4.30 26.20
C ASP A 244 24.04 5.20 25.06
N PRO A 245 23.60 6.47 25.01
CA PRO A 245 23.99 7.40 23.94
C PRO A 245 25.45 7.81 24.00
N ASN A 246 26.10 7.77 25.17
CA ASN A 246 27.52 8.10 25.32
C ASN A 246 28.40 7.00 24.75
N LEU A 247 28.02 5.74 25.00
CA LEU A 247 28.69 4.56 24.44
C LEU A 247 28.32 4.31 22.97
N ARG A 248 27.21 4.91 22.48
CA ARG A 248 26.61 4.62 21.17
C ARG A 248 26.33 3.10 21.02
N GLY A 249 25.71 2.51 22.05
CA GLY A 249 25.44 1.07 22.08
C GLY A 249 24.82 0.60 23.39
N PHE A 250 24.93 -0.69 23.67
CA PHE A 250 24.50 -1.28 24.94
C PHE A 250 25.70 -1.51 25.88
N PRO A 251 25.56 -1.27 27.20
CA PRO A 251 26.65 -1.47 28.16
C PRO A 251 27.23 -2.88 28.11
N GLU A 252 28.55 -3.04 28.27
CA GLU A 252 29.23 -4.34 28.16
C GLU A 252 28.61 -5.44 29.05
N LEU A 253 28.23 -5.08 30.28
CA LEU A 253 27.67 -6.02 31.26
C LEU A 253 26.42 -6.76 30.75
N ILE A 254 25.58 -6.10 29.94
CA ILE A 254 24.34 -6.72 29.45
C ILE A 254 24.61 -7.75 28.34
N TRP A 255 25.77 -7.67 27.69
CA TRP A 255 26.20 -8.65 26.68
C TRP A 255 26.67 -9.98 27.28
N TYR A 256 26.82 -10.08 28.61
CA TYR A 256 27.09 -11.35 29.30
C TYR A 256 25.82 -12.08 29.75
N ASP A 257 24.64 -11.50 29.56
CA ASP A 257 23.36 -12.18 29.80
C ASP A 257 22.93 -12.92 28.51
N ASP A 258 23.18 -14.23 28.48
CA ASP A 258 22.87 -15.09 27.32
C ASP A 258 21.40 -14.99 26.88
N VAL A 259 20.47 -14.85 27.83
CA VAL A 259 19.03 -14.76 27.53
C VAL A 259 18.71 -13.41 26.90
N TRP A 260 19.30 -12.33 27.41
CA TRP A 260 19.14 -11.01 26.82
C TRP A 260 19.78 -10.93 25.44
N VAL A 261 21.02 -11.40 25.28
CA VAL A 261 21.76 -11.36 24.01
C VAL A 261 21.04 -12.17 22.94
N ALA A 262 20.66 -13.41 23.24
CA ALA A 262 19.89 -14.25 22.33
C ALA A 262 18.60 -13.57 21.85
N ARG A 263 17.95 -12.79 22.73
CA ARG A 263 16.70 -12.08 22.41
C ARG A 263 17.00 -10.86 21.55
N ALA A 264 17.96 -10.05 21.98
CA ALA A 264 18.36 -8.82 21.32
C ALA A 264 18.83 -9.10 19.90
N LEU A 265 19.76 -10.05 19.69
CA LEU A 265 20.29 -10.37 18.36
C LEU A 265 19.18 -10.84 17.40
N ASN A 266 18.26 -11.70 17.87
CA ASN A 266 17.15 -12.16 17.04
C ASN A 266 16.14 -11.06 16.71
N GLU A 267 15.82 -10.20 17.67
CA GLU A 267 14.90 -9.08 17.46
C GLU A 267 15.55 -7.99 16.58
N LEU A 268 16.86 -7.75 16.74
CA LEU A 268 17.62 -6.80 15.91
C LEU A 268 17.69 -7.25 14.45
N LYS A 269 17.71 -8.55 14.14
CA LYS A 269 17.59 -9.07 12.75
C LYS A 269 16.29 -8.65 12.03
N MET A 270 15.29 -8.17 12.78
CA MET A 270 14.08 -7.59 12.20
C MET A 270 14.24 -6.09 11.89
N VAL A 271 15.10 -5.40 12.65
CA VAL A 271 15.36 -3.96 12.51
C VAL A 271 16.46 -3.73 11.48
N VAL A 272 17.62 -4.35 11.65
CA VAL A 272 18.74 -4.21 10.72
C VAL A 272 18.45 -4.94 9.42
N VAL A 273 18.94 -4.37 8.32
CA VAL A 273 18.96 -4.99 7.00
C VAL A 273 19.88 -6.20 7.05
N VAL A 274 19.31 -7.39 6.84
CA VAL A 274 20.07 -8.66 6.89
C VAL A 274 20.50 -9.19 5.53
N SER A 275 19.94 -8.66 4.43
CA SER A 275 20.26 -9.09 3.06
C SER A 275 19.84 -8.05 2.02
N TRP A 276 20.34 -8.19 0.79
CA TRP A 276 19.88 -7.40 -0.35
C TRP A 276 18.39 -7.57 -0.64
N SER A 277 17.85 -8.77 -0.43
CA SER A 277 16.42 -9.03 -0.60
C SER A 277 15.56 -8.31 0.45
N ASP A 278 16.07 -8.19 1.68
CA ASP A 278 15.44 -7.43 2.75
C ASP A 278 15.43 -5.94 2.40
N LEU A 279 16.58 -5.38 1.99
CA LEU A 279 16.68 -4.00 1.52
C LEU A 279 15.73 -3.71 0.35
N ALA A 280 15.70 -4.61 -0.65
CA ALA A 280 14.81 -4.48 -1.79
C ALA A 280 13.33 -4.53 -1.37
N SER A 281 12.95 -5.41 -0.44
CA SER A 281 11.58 -5.50 0.06
C SER A 281 11.15 -4.19 0.73
N ARG A 282 11.99 -3.61 1.59
CA ARG A 282 11.73 -2.31 2.25
C ARG A 282 11.60 -1.18 1.24
N ALA A 283 12.42 -1.19 0.18
CA ALA A 283 12.31 -0.25 -0.92
C ALA A 283 11.01 -0.39 -1.71
N ILE A 284 10.61 -1.62 -2.03
CA ILE A 284 9.34 -1.91 -2.70
C ILE A 284 8.17 -1.41 -1.88
N PHE A 285 8.14 -1.64 -0.56
CA PHE A 285 7.08 -1.13 0.31
C PHE A 285 7.04 0.41 0.35
N SER A 286 8.19 1.08 0.49
CA SER A 286 8.22 2.55 0.48
C SER A 286 7.70 3.13 -0.84
N LEU A 287 8.09 2.53 -1.98
CA LEU A 287 7.56 2.92 -3.29
C LEU A 287 6.08 2.58 -3.45
N GLY A 288 5.65 1.44 -2.90
CA GLY A 288 4.25 1.02 -2.84
C GLY A 288 3.36 2.06 -2.17
N LEU A 289 3.80 2.64 -1.05
CA LEU A 289 3.11 3.74 -0.36
C LEU A 289 2.97 5.00 -1.23
N ILE A 290 3.95 5.31 -2.08
CA ILE A 290 3.82 6.43 -3.03
C ILE A 290 2.73 6.12 -4.06
N ILE A 291 2.76 4.92 -4.65
CA ILE A 291 1.78 4.50 -5.68
C ILE A 291 0.35 4.47 -5.10
N THR A 292 0.18 3.95 -3.88
CA THR A 292 -1.12 3.82 -3.24
C THR A 292 -1.67 5.17 -2.80
N THR A 293 -0.83 6.05 -2.23
CA THR A 293 -1.24 7.44 -1.94
C THR A 293 -1.55 8.24 -3.20
N MET A 294 -0.87 8.02 -4.34
CA MET A 294 -1.27 8.62 -5.62
C MET A 294 -2.65 8.13 -6.06
N SER A 295 -2.91 6.82 -5.98
CA SER A 295 -4.22 6.25 -6.28
C SER A 295 -5.33 6.84 -5.41
N MET A 296 -5.05 7.09 -4.13
CA MET A 296 -5.97 7.82 -3.25
C MET A 296 -6.22 9.25 -3.75
N LYS A 297 -5.15 9.99 -4.09
CA LYS A 297 -5.24 11.38 -4.57
C LYS A 297 -6.08 11.48 -5.84
N GLU A 298 -5.95 10.53 -6.78
CA GLU A 298 -6.73 10.51 -8.02
C GLU A 298 -8.21 10.21 -7.79
N LEU A 299 -8.54 9.36 -6.81
CA LEU A 299 -9.92 9.02 -6.47
C LEU A 299 -10.64 10.14 -5.72
N LEU A 300 -9.91 11.05 -5.05
CA LEU A 300 -10.49 12.11 -4.24
C LEU A 300 -10.72 13.39 -5.05
N GLN A 301 -11.97 13.84 -5.11
CA GLN A 301 -12.32 15.13 -5.71
C GLN A 301 -13.06 16.02 -4.73
N HIS A 302 -12.71 17.31 -4.72
CA HIS A 302 -13.46 18.33 -4.01
C HIS A 302 -14.75 18.64 -4.76
N LEU A 303 -15.90 18.65 -4.06
CA LEU A 303 -17.13 19.20 -4.65
C LEU A 303 -16.97 20.71 -4.82
N PRO A 304 -17.22 21.29 -6.00
CA PRO A 304 -17.28 22.74 -6.14
C PRO A 304 -18.37 23.28 -5.19
N PRO A 305 -18.15 24.46 -4.57
CA PRO A 305 -19.19 25.13 -3.79
C PRO A 305 -20.47 25.17 -4.62
N LYS A 306 -21.62 24.86 -4.03
CA LYS A 306 -22.92 25.11 -4.67
C LYS A 306 -23.02 26.63 -4.88
N GLY A 307 -22.52 27.12 -6.00
CA GLY A 307 -22.85 28.45 -6.47
C GLY A 307 -24.36 28.47 -6.61
N ASN A 308 -25.02 29.39 -5.91
CA ASN A 308 -26.41 29.71 -6.19
C ASN A 308 -26.47 30.03 -7.68
N ARG A 309 -27.01 29.09 -8.49
CA ARG A 309 -27.43 29.40 -9.84
C ARG A 309 -28.59 30.38 -9.68
N VAL A 310 -28.26 31.67 -9.60
CA VAL A 310 -29.18 32.72 -10.00
C VAL A 310 -29.44 32.41 -11.47
N THR A 311 -30.60 31.84 -11.76
CA THR A 311 -31.13 31.77 -13.12
C THR A 311 -31.21 33.20 -13.62
N GLN A 312 -30.20 33.61 -14.39
CA GLN A 312 -30.26 34.81 -15.20
C GLN A 312 -31.28 34.51 -16.30
N PHE A 313 -32.55 34.80 -16.01
CA PHE A 313 -33.56 34.94 -17.04
C PHE A 313 -33.09 36.10 -17.92
N VAL A 314 -32.53 35.77 -19.08
CA VAL A 314 -32.38 36.73 -20.17
C VAL A 314 -33.78 36.97 -20.70
N ASP A 315 -34.39 38.03 -20.18
CA ASP A 315 -35.69 38.52 -20.63
C ASP A 315 -35.54 39.01 -22.08
N THR A 316 -35.90 38.14 -23.03
CA THR A 316 -35.89 38.49 -24.45
C THR A 316 -37.22 39.18 -24.73
N ASN A 317 -37.21 40.49 -24.56
CA ASN A 317 -38.31 41.38 -24.93
C ASN A 317 -38.58 41.27 -26.44
N ARG A 318 -39.53 40.42 -26.84
CA ARG A 318 -40.06 40.36 -28.20
C ARG A 318 -41.56 40.56 -28.14
N LYS A 319 -41.97 41.82 -28.25
CA LYS A 319 -43.33 42.23 -28.62
C LYS A 319 -43.70 41.58 -29.95
N VAL A 320 -44.70 40.70 -29.95
CA VAL A 320 -45.57 40.48 -31.10
C VAL A 320 -46.98 40.31 -30.54
N ASP A 321 -47.80 41.32 -30.80
CA ASP A 321 -49.23 41.31 -30.54
C ASP A 321 -49.95 40.53 -31.65
N ASP A 322 -50.95 39.79 -31.19
CA ASP A 322 -52.23 39.45 -31.77
C ASP A 322 -52.41 38.42 -32.92
N ARG A 323 -53.32 37.49 -32.59
CA ARG A 323 -54.41 36.92 -33.39
C ARG A 323 -54.26 35.62 -34.22
N THR A 324 -54.90 34.61 -33.62
CA THR A 324 -55.84 33.61 -34.19
C THR A 324 -55.32 32.38 -34.93
N ALA A 325 -55.70 31.25 -34.35
CA ALA A 325 -55.70 29.91 -34.92
C ALA A 325 -56.73 29.75 -36.05
N SER A 326 -56.35 29.10 -37.15
CA SER A 326 -57.06 27.96 -37.75
C SER A 326 -56.29 27.47 -38.99
N ASP A 327 -56.55 26.20 -39.33
CA ASP A 327 -56.38 25.58 -40.66
C ASP A 327 -55.11 24.76 -40.96
N LYS A 328 -55.24 23.48 -40.59
CA LYS A 328 -55.24 22.31 -41.50
C LYS A 328 -54.09 22.23 -42.52
N PHE A 329 -53.05 21.49 -42.15
CA PHE A 329 -52.03 20.95 -43.06
C PHE A 329 -52.18 19.42 -43.17
N TRP A 330 -53.27 18.99 -43.80
CA TRP A 330 -53.30 17.70 -44.50
C TRP A 330 -52.86 18.01 -45.92
N ASP A 331 -51.62 17.68 -46.29
CA ASP A 331 -51.39 17.16 -47.62
C ASP A 331 -50.01 16.54 -47.81
N SER A 332 -49.98 15.57 -48.72
CA SER A 332 -48.77 15.06 -49.39
C SER A 332 -47.99 13.95 -48.68
N LYS A 333 -48.71 12.86 -48.39
CA LYS A 333 -48.18 11.50 -48.59
C LYS A 333 -48.71 11.02 -49.94
N LEU A 334 -47.87 10.93 -50.98
CA LEU A 334 -47.98 10.01 -52.16
C LEU A 334 -47.10 10.46 -53.34
N LYS A 335 -45.91 9.85 -53.45
CA LYS A 335 -45.28 9.45 -54.72
C LYS A 335 -44.53 8.15 -54.41
N ALA A 336 -45.16 7.00 -54.68
CA ALA A 336 -44.99 6.20 -55.91
C ALA A 336 -43.59 5.55 -55.97
N ILE A 337 -43.41 4.29 -55.54
CA ILE A 337 -43.65 2.99 -56.22
C ILE A 337 -42.40 2.45 -56.97
N SER A 338 -41.98 1.23 -56.56
CA SER A 338 -41.19 0.20 -57.27
C SER A 338 -39.69 0.51 -57.53
N VAL A 339 -38.69 -0.31 -57.21
CA VAL A 339 -38.40 -1.69 -57.70
C VAL A 339 -37.42 -2.40 -56.73
N LYS A 340 -37.52 -3.73 -56.59
CA LYS A 340 -36.60 -4.61 -55.84
C LYS A 340 -35.30 -4.90 -56.62
N THR A 341 -34.14 -4.79 -55.96
CA THR A 341 -32.92 -5.59 -56.22
C THR A 341 -32.07 -5.69 -54.92
N PRO A 342 -31.15 -6.67 -54.82
CA PRO A 342 -31.10 -7.62 -53.71
C PRO A 342 -30.39 -7.09 -52.45
N LEU A 343 -30.78 -7.70 -51.33
CA LEU A 343 -30.22 -7.55 -50.01
C LEU A 343 -28.69 -7.81 -50.01
N SER A 344 -27.89 -6.76 -49.88
CA SER A 344 -26.52 -6.84 -49.37
C SER A 344 -26.55 -6.47 -47.89
N ILE A 345 -26.24 -7.45 -47.03
CA ILE A 345 -25.97 -7.21 -45.61
C ILE A 345 -24.72 -6.32 -45.55
N PRO A 346 -24.75 -5.15 -44.88
CA PRO A 346 -23.55 -4.33 -44.74
C PRO A 346 -22.50 -5.09 -43.91
N GLU A 347 -21.32 -5.34 -44.47
CA GLU A 347 -20.17 -5.95 -43.79
C GLU A 347 -19.73 -5.18 -42.52
N GLY A 348 -20.17 -3.94 -42.34
CA GLY A 348 -19.95 -3.15 -41.11
C GLY A 348 -20.68 -3.67 -39.86
N SER A 349 -21.70 -4.51 -40.01
CA SER A 349 -22.41 -5.12 -38.85
C SER A 349 -21.54 -6.15 -38.12
N LYS A 350 -20.78 -6.98 -38.85
CA LYS A 350 -19.95 -8.05 -38.27
C LYS A 350 -18.74 -7.51 -37.50
N GLN A 351 -18.11 -6.43 -37.99
CA GLN A 351 -17.00 -5.77 -37.30
C GLN A 351 -17.43 -5.09 -35.98
N SER A 352 -18.60 -4.46 -35.95
CA SER A 352 -19.12 -3.84 -34.71
C SER A 352 -19.56 -4.87 -33.66
N LEU A 353 -20.10 -6.02 -34.09
CA LEU A 353 -20.45 -7.13 -33.21
C LEU A 353 -19.21 -7.88 -32.70
N GLN A 354 -18.19 -8.12 -33.53
CA GLN A 354 -16.93 -8.72 -33.09
C GLN A 354 -16.17 -7.83 -32.10
N THR A 355 -16.13 -6.51 -32.32
CA THR A 355 -15.51 -5.57 -31.36
C THR A 355 -16.31 -5.45 -30.06
N LYS A 356 -17.65 -5.53 -30.09
CA LYS A 356 -18.49 -5.61 -28.87
C LYS A 356 -18.32 -6.95 -28.14
N ALA A 357 -18.25 -8.06 -28.87
CA ALA A 357 -18.06 -9.40 -28.31
C ALA A 357 -16.66 -9.54 -27.68
N ASN A 358 -15.61 -9.05 -28.34
CA ASN A 358 -14.25 -9.01 -27.78
C ASN A 358 -14.14 -8.08 -26.57
N LYS A 359 -14.80 -6.91 -26.58
CA LYS A 359 -14.87 -6.03 -25.39
C LYS A 359 -15.63 -6.69 -24.24
N SER A 360 -16.72 -7.41 -24.52
CA SER A 360 -17.55 -8.16 -23.55
C SER A 360 -16.80 -9.35 -22.95
N LEU A 361 -16.09 -10.16 -23.76
CA LEU A 361 -15.24 -11.25 -23.28
C LEU A 361 -14.09 -10.72 -22.42
N ARG A 362 -13.45 -9.60 -22.82
CA ARG A 362 -12.38 -8.95 -22.06
C ARG A 362 -12.89 -8.40 -20.73
N THR A 363 -14.09 -7.84 -20.67
CA THR A 363 -14.69 -7.36 -19.41
C THR A 363 -15.13 -8.52 -18.50
N ARG A 364 -15.65 -9.60 -19.08
CA ARG A 364 -16.04 -10.81 -18.32
C ARG A 364 -14.83 -11.58 -17.79
N GLY A 365 -13.75 -11.67 -18.57
CA GLY A 365 -12.46 -12.22 -18.14
C GLY A 365 -11.81 -11.40 -17.04
N ALA A 366 -11.78 -10.07 -17.17
CA ALA A 366 -11.27 -9.19 -16.12
C ALA A 366 -12.06 -9.29 -14.81
N MET A 367 -13.40 -9.42 -14.89
CA MET A 367 -14.26 -9.60 -13.72
C MET A 367 -14.06 -10.96 -13.05
N PHE A 368 -13.80 -12.01 -13.83
CA PHE A 368 -13.47 -13.34 -13.32
C PHE A 368 -12.10 -13.34 -12.63
N VAL A 369 -11.07 -12.77 -13.25
CA VAL A 369 -9.73 -12.63 -12.66
C VAL A 369 -9.79 -11.87 -11.34
N PHE A 370 -10.59 -10.79 -11.28
CA PHE A 370 -10.81 -10.03 -10.06
C PHE A 370 -11.48 -10.86 -8.96
N HIS A 371 -12.55 -11.61 -9.27
CA HIS A 371 -13.17 -12.48 -8.25
C HIS A 371 -12.25 -13.61 -7.80
N ALA A 372 -11.55 -14.24 -8.75
CA ALA A 372 -10.60 -15.30 -8.45
C ALA A 372 -9.46 -14.80 -7.55
N SER A 373 -8.95 -13.58 -7.77
CA SER A 373 -7.92 -13.00 -6.92
C SER A 373 -8.41 -12.77 -5.49
N HIS A 374 -9.63 -12.25 -5.30
CA HIS A 374 -10.20 -12.04 -3.95
C HIS A 374 -10.37 -13.35 -3.19
N VAL A 375 -10.84 -14.41 -3.87
CA VAL A 375 -10.95 -15.74 -3.27
C VAL A 375 -9.57 -16.28 -2.91
N LEU A 376 -8.58 -16.12 -3.80
CA LEU A 376 -7.21 -16.56 -3.55
C LEU A 376 -6.61 -15.87 -2.32
N PHE A 377 -6.73 -14.54 -2.19
CA PHE A 377 -6.28 -13.81 -1.01
C PHE A 377 -7.05 -14.25 0.24
N GLY A 378 -8.37 -14.44 0.14
CA GLY A 378 -9.20 -14.99 1.21
C GLY A 378 -8.68 -16.32 1.74
N VAL A 379 -8.40 -17.26 0.84
CA VAL A 379 -7.83 -18.58 1.15
C VAL A 379 -6.41 -18.45 1.72
N TRP A 380 -5.59 -17.56 1.18
CA TRP A 380 -4.23 -17.33 1.67
C TRP A 380 -4.20 -16.89 3.13
N GLY A 381 -5.10 -15.98 3.54
CA GLY A 381 -5.25 -15.58 4.93
C GLY A 381 -5.60 -16.75 5.86
N ILE A 382 -6.44 -17.70 5.40
CA ILE A 382 -6.76 -18.93 6.14
C ILE A 382 -5.51 -19.82 6.25
N VAL A 383 -4.77 -20.01 5.17
CA VAL A 383 -3.53 -20.80 5.15
C VAL A 383 -2.52 -20.23 6.14
N VAL A 384 -2.24 -18.92 6.08
CA VAL A 384 -1.30 -18.23 6.97
C VAL A 384 -1.69 -18.40 8.44
N LEU A 385 -2.97 -18.23 8.78
CA LEU A 385 -3.46 -18.46 10.14
C LEU A 385 -3.33 -19.93 10.56
N GLY A 386 -3.65 -20.87 9.68
CA GLY A 386 -3.50 -22.31 9.92
C GLY A 386 -2.06 -22.69 10.23
N LEU A 387 -1.10 -22.17 9.44
CA LEU A 387 0.34 -22.37 9.67
C LEU A 387 0.79 -21.79 11.01
N HIS A 388 0.31 -20.60 11.39
CA HIS A 388 0.65 -20.00 12.66
C HIS A 388 0.05 -20.74 13.87
N ILE A 389 -1.17 -21.26 13.73
CA ILE A 389 -1.82 -22.10 14.76
C ILE A 389 -1.06 -23.42 14.90
N GLN A 390 -0.71 -24.07 13.79
CA GLN A 390 0.10 -25.30 13.78
C GLN A 390 1.42 -25.07 14.52
N ALA A 391 2.15 -24.00 14.17
CA ALA A 391 3.42 -23.64 14.82
C ALA A 391 3.27 -23.30 16.32
N SER A 392 2.04 -22.98 16.76
CA SER A 392 1.72 -22.68 18.16
C SER A 392 1.29 -23.88 18.99
N ALA A 393 1.09 -25.04 18.36
CA ALA A 393 0.64 -26.26 19.04
C ALA A 393 1.70 -26.94 19.94
N PRO A 394 3.01 -26.99 19.58
CA PRO A 394 4.01 -27.67 20.41
C PRO A 394 4.12 -27.07 21.83
N PRO A 395 4.27 -27.92 22.87
CA PRO A 395 4.33 -27.47 24.26
C PRO A 395 5.60 -26.67 24.56
N LYS A 396 5.56 -25.88 25.63
CA LYS A 396 6.77 -25.23 26.17
C LYS A 396 7.59 -26.27 26.93
N LEU A 397 8.88 -26.36 26.61
CA LEU A 397 9.83 -27.22 27.31
C LEU A 397 10.56 -26.41 28.40
N PRO A 398 10.74 -26.95 29.62
CA PRO A 398 11.40 -26.23 30.72
C PRO A 398 12.85 -25.88 30.43
N GLN A 399 13.57 -26.73 29.69
CA GLN A 399 14.95 -26.48 29.24
C GLN A 399 15.04 -25.39 28.17
N CYS A 400 13.92 -25.01 27.54
CA CYS A 400 13.92 -24.03 26.47
C CYS A 400 13.71 -22.62 27.01
N LEU A 401 14.82 -21.92 27.29
CA LEU A 401 14.81 -20.53 27.76
C LEU A 401 14.24 -19.58 26.71
N MET A 402 14.41 -19.90 25.42
CA MET A 402 13.92 -19.10 24.31
C MET A 402 13.29 -19.95 23.22
N GLN A 403 11.97 -20.13 23.32
CA GLN A 403 11.20 -20.89 22.33
C GLN A 403 10.81 -20.02 21.13
N VAL A 404 11.05 -20.55 19.93
CA VAL A 404 10.59 -19.98 18.65
C VAL A 404 9.53 -20.90 18.03
N ARG A 405 8.76 -20.40 17.07
CA ARG A 405 7.61 -21.12 16.51
C ARG A 405 7.61 -21.03 14.98
N PRO A 406 8.57 -21.68 14.31
CA PRO A 406 8.63 -21.68 12.86
C PRO A 406 7.41 -22.35 12.25
N TRP A 407 6.90 -21.79 11.16
CA TRP A 407 5.84 -22.43 10.40
C TRP A 407 6.32 -23.72 9.76
N MET A 408 5.40 -24.66 9.51
CA MET A 408 5.66 -25.97 8.92
C MET A 408 6.54 -26.91 9.79
N VAL A 409 6.86 -26.52 11.02
CA VAL A 409 7.58 -27.37 11.98
C VAL A 409 6.60 -27.81 13.07
N SER A 410 6.46 -29.13 13.23
CA SER A 410 5.58 -29.75 14.24
C SER A 410 6.29 -30.10 15.55
N THR A 411 7.62 -29.97 15.60
CA THR A 411 8.44 -30.23 16.78
C THR A 411 8.74 -28.93 17.54
N THR A 412 9.10 -29.06 18.81
CA THR A 412 9.47 -27.91 19.63
C THR A 412 10.80 -27.33 19.14
N SER A 413 10.79 -26.07 18.70
CA SER A 413 11.99 -25.35 18.28
C SER A 413 12.48 -24.41 19.37
N CYS A 414 13.76 -24.50 19.72
CA CYS A 414 14.37 -23.67 20.75
C CYS A 414 15.61 -22.95 20.21
N TYR A 415 15.68 -21.64 20.43
CA TYR A 415 16.85 -20.84 20.08
C TYR A 415 17.92 -20.87 21.17
N LEU A 416 17.51 -20.86 22.44
CA LEU A 416 18.41 -20.94 23.59
C LEU A 416 17.92 -21.99 24.56
N VAL A 417 18.74 -23.02 24.78
CA VAL A 417 18.49 -24.11 25.72
C VAL A 417 19.38 -23.91 26.94
N GLY A 418 18.78 -23.94 28.12
CA GLY A 418 19.48 -23.89 29.40
C GLY A 418 19.58 -25.27 30.02
N LEU A 419 20.80 -25.70 30.35
CA LEU A 419 21.02 -26.88 31.17
C LEU A 419 21.12 -26.47 32.63
N ASP A 420 20.00 -26.54 33.34
CA ASP A 420 19.96 -26.32 34.80
C ASP A 420 19.65 -27.65 35.49
N CYS A 421 20.70 -28.26 36.05
CA CYS A 421 20.61 -29.55 36.74
C CYS A 421 19.63 -29.52 37.92
N TYR A 422 19.51 -28.39 38.62
CA TYR A 422 18.59 -28.23 39.75
C TYR A 422 17.15 -28.22 39.27
N THR A 423 16.84 -27.40 38.25
CA THR A 423 15.51 -27.33 37.64
C THR A 423 15.11 -28.64 36.97
N LEU A 424 16.07 -29.38 36.40
CA LEU A 424 15.85 -30.68 35.75
C LEU A 424 15.81 -31.85 36.74
N GLY A 425 16.18 -31.65 38.00
CA GLY A 425 16.23 -32.69 39.03
C GLY A 425 17.29 -33.77 38.74
N ILE A 426 18.38 -33.42 38.06
CA ILE A 426 19.48 -34.33 37.70
C ILE A 426 20.76 -33.93 38.43
N SER A 427 21.68 -34.88 38.58
CA SER A 427 23.01 -34.64 39.17
C SER A 427 24.01 -34.06 38.17
N GLY A 428 23.67 -34.06 36.88
CA GLY A 428 24.53 -33.55 35.80
C GLY A 428 25.53 -34.59 35.28
N LYS A 429 25.35 -35.88 35.61
CA LYS A 429 26.13 -36.95 35.00
C LYS A 429 25.80 -37.08 33.51
N LYS A 430 26.79 -37.53 32.73
CA LYS A 430 26.71 -37.59 31.26
C LYS A 430 25.48 -38.34 30.76
N ASP A 431 25.18 -39.49 31.35
CA ASP A 431 24.02 -40.33 31.03
C ASP A 431 22.69 -39.62 31.30
N GLU A 432 22.57 -38.94 32.45
CA GLU A 432 21.37 -38.16 32.80
C GLU A 432 21.17 -36.95 31.88
N VAL A 433 22.27 -36.30 31.47
CA VAL A 433 22.23 -35.17 30.53
C VAL A 433 21.87 -35.65 29.13
N GLU A 434 22.48 -36.73 28.64
CA GLU A 434 22.17 -37.29 27.31
C GLU A 434 20.71 -37.74 27.20
N GLU A 435 20.15 -38.36 28.25
CA GLU A 435 18.73 -38.73 28.31
C GLU A 435 17.80 -37.51 28.20
N LYS A 436 18.13 -36.40 28.88
CA LYS A 436 17.33 -35.17 28.87
C LYS A 436 17.54 -34.31 27.62
N TRP A 437 18.69 -34.46 26.95
CA TRP A 437 19.12 -33.61 25.83
C TRP A 437 18.84 -34.20 24.45
N MET A 438 18.66 -35.52 24.33
CA MET A 438 18.12 -36.12 23.12
C MET A 438 16.62 -35.81 22.98
N ILE A 439 16.34 -34.57 22.58
CA ILE A 439 15.02 -34.15 22.10
C ILE A 439 14.83 -34.83 20.72
N PRO A 440 13.84 -35.71 20.52
CA PRO A 440 13.53 -36.25 19.20
C PRO A 440 13.02 -35.17 18.23
#